data_AF-A0A534Y849-F1
#
_entry.id   AF-A0A534Y849-F1
#
_cell.length_a   1.000
_cell.length_b   1.000
_cell.length_c   1.000
_cell.angle_alpha   90.00
_cell.angle_beta   90.00
_cell.angle_gamma   90.00
#
_symmetry.space_group_name_H-M   'P 1'
#
loop_
_entity.id
_entity.type
_entity.pdbx_description
1 polymer ?
#
loop_
_entity_poly.entity_id
_entity_poly.type
_entity_poly.pdbx_seq_one_letter_code
_entity_poly.pdbx_strand_id
1 'polypeptide(L)'
;MQLSRFVVSYRNVRDGEHVLYSVLSDRYVGIDQATLGAIGRWSRGASPARTDEKETQAALLEDGFLVEGREDDDQALREHLDRAAGGIPGEMHVTLMPTLACNLACDYCFQ
;
A
#
# COMPACT_ATOMS: atom_id res chain seq x y z
N MET A 1 -11.33 -13.49 -5.78
CA MET A 1 -10.95 -12.11 -5.46
C MET A 1 -11.10 -11.85 -3.97
N GLN A 2 -10.07 -11.30 -3.35
CA GLN A 2 -9.98 -11.06 -1.91
C GLN A 2 -9.08 -9.85 -1.64
N LEU A 3 -9.10 -9.34 -0.41
CA LEU A 3 -8.09 -8.38 0.04
C LEU A 3 -6.70 -9.02 -0.04
N SER A 4 -5.72 -8.26 -0.55
CA SER A 4 -4.31 -8.65 -0.46
C SER A 4 -3.91 -8.86 1.00
N ARG A 5 -3.08 -9.86 1.27
CA ARG A 5 -2.54 -10.10 2.63
C ARG A 5 -1.63 -8.97 3.12
N PHE A 6 -1.18 -8.10 2.23
CA PHE A 6 -0.33 -6.95 2.53
C PHE A 6 -1.14 -5.67 2.75
N VAL A 7 -2.47 -5.76 2.71
CA VAL A 7 -3.35 -4.64 3.01
C VAL A 7 -3.80 -4.69 4.46
N VAL A 8 -3.50 -3.62 5.19
CA VAL A 8 -4.00 -3.36 6.53
C VAL A 8 -5.25 -2.49 6.43
N SER A 9 -6.34 -2.92 7.06
CA SER A 9 -7.60 -2.17 7.12
C SER A 9 -7.73 -1.43 8.44
N TYR A 10 -7.71 -0.09 8.39
CA TYR A 10 -8.03 0.77 9.52
C TYR A 10 -9.50 1.17 9.45
N ARG A 11 -10.26 0.90 10.51
CA ARG A 11 -11.70 1.17 10.54
C ARG A 11 -12.02 2.37 11.41
N ASN A 12 -13.02 3.16 11.01
CA ASN A 12 -13.48 4.33 11.73
C ASN A 12 -12.32 5.26 12.12
N VAL A 13 -11.43 5.54 11.16
CA VAL A 13 -10.36 6.54 11.35
C VAL A 13 -10.98 7.91 11.60
N ARG A 14 -12.13 8.15 10.96
CA ARG A 14 -13.16 9.12 11.33
C ARG A 14 -14.52 8.44 11.22
N ASP A 15 -15.57 9.06 11.74
CA ASP A 15 -16.93 8.49 11.69
C ASP A 15 -17.33 8.17 10.24
N GLY A 16 -17.52 6.87 9.96
CA GLY A 16 -17.89 6.36 8.63
C GLY A 16 -16.74 6.23 7.62
N GLU A 17 -15.52 6.66 7.96
CA GLU A 17 -14.34 6.58 7.10
C GLU A 17 -13.42 5.43 7.50
N HIS A 18 -13.10 4.58 6.53
CA HIS A 18 -12.13 3.48 6.68
C HIS A 18 -10.98 3.68 5.71
N VAL A 19 -9.81 3.16 6.03
CA VAL A 19 -8.62 3.26 5.19
C VAL A 19 -8.07 1.88 4.93
N LEU A 20 -7.78 1.59 3.66
CA LEU A 20 -6.96 0.45 3.27
C LEU A 20 -5.54 0.96 3.03
N TYR A 21 -4.55 0.35 3.68
CA TYR A 21 -3.14 0.67 3.50
C TYR A 21 -2.39 -0.55 2.97
N SER A 22 -1.80 -0.44 1.80
CA SER A 22 -0.92 -1.47 1.23
C SER A 22 0.51 -1.25 1.71
N VAL A 23 1.02 -2.18 2.50
CA VAL A 23 2.39 -2.12 3.04
C VAL A 23 3.43 -2.33 1.93
N LEU A 24 3.08 -3.05 0.87
CA LEU A 24 4.00 -3.42 -0.21
C LEU A 24 4.21 -2.30 -1.22
N SER A 25 3.19 -1.47 -1.45
CA SER A 25 3.24 -0.33 -2.36
C SER A 25 3.28 1.02 -1.67
N ASP A 26 3.19 1.06 -0.33
CA ASP A 26 3.11 2.29 0.49
C ASP A 26 2.00 3.25 0.03
N ARG A 27 0.86 2.68 -0.42
CA ARG A 27 -0.33 3.43 -0.87
C ARG A 27 -1.47 3.23 0.11
N TYR A 28 -2.33 4.24 0.24
CA TYR A 28 -3.58 4.14 0.97
C TYR A 28 -4.76 4.67 0.18
N VAL A 29 -5.95 4.16 0.48
CA VAL A 29 -7.21 4.65 -0.06
C VAL A 29 -8.28 4.70 1.04
N GLY A 30 -9.04 5.79 1.07
CA GLY A 30 -10.22 5.93 1.92
C GLY A 30 -11.41 5.24 1.29
N ILE A 31 -12.16 4.46 2.07
CA ILE A 31 -13.38 3.77 1.63
C ILE A 31 -14.52 4.02 2.62
N ASP A 32 -15.74 4.00 2.11
CA ASP A 32 -16.95 4.11 2.92
C ASP A 32 -17.37 2.75 3.54
N GLN A 33 -18.37 2.80 4.43
CA GLN A 33 -18.92 1.61 5.07
C GLN A 33 -19.51 0.60 4.06
N ALA A 34 -20.09 1.09 2.96
CA ALA A 34 -20.71 0.25 1.94
C ALA A 34 -19.66 -0.58 1.19
N THR A 35 -18.56 0.06 0.80
CA THR A 35 -17.40 -0.55 0.13
C THR A 35 -16.71 -1.54 1.05
N LEU A 36 -16.50 -1.20 2.32
CA LEU A 36 -15.96 -2.13 3.31
C LEU A 36 -16.82 -3.40 3.43
N GLY A 37 -18.15 -3.24 3.45
CA GLY A 37 -19.09 -4.36 3.43
C GLY A 37 -19.03 -5.18 2.14
N ALA A 38 -18.87 -4.52 0.99
CA ALA A 38 -18.74 -5.16 -0.32
C ALA A 38 -17.49 -6.02 -0.45
N ILE A 39 -16.33 -5.52 -0.01
CA ILE A 39 -15.07 -6.26 0.02
C ILE A 39 -15.20 -7.58 0.80
N GLY A 40 -15.90 -7.54 1.94
CA GLY A 40 -16.18 -8.74 2.72
C GLY A 40 -17.03 -9.77 1.96
N ARG A 41 -17.97 -9.33 1.11
CA ARG A 41 -18.77 -10.21 0.26
C ARG A 41 -17.94 -10.77 -0.91
N TRP A 42 -17.16 -9.95 -1.59
CA TRP A 42 -16.32 -10.38 -2.71
C TRP A 42 -15.30 -11.43 -2.27
N SER A 43 -14.73 -11.26 -1.08
CA SER A 43 -13.80 -12.24 -0.46
C SER A 43 -14.45 -13.61 -0.22
N ARG A 44 -15.78 -13.70 -0.18
CA ARG A 44 -16.55 -14.94 -0.09
C ARG A 44 -17.06 -15.45 -1.45
N GLY A 45 -16.60 -14.85 -2.55
CA GLY A 45 -16.96 -15.24 -3.93
C GLY A 45 -18.23 -14.58 -4.48
N ALA A 46 -18.80 -13.58 -3.80
CA ALA A 46 -19.94 -12.86 -4.34
C ALA A 46 -19.51 -11.91 -5.48
N SER A 47 -20.31 -11.86 -6.55
CA SER A 47 -20.16 -10.85 -7.61
C SER A 47 -20.66 -9.47 -7.16
N PRO A 48 -20.13 -8.37 -7.73
CA PRO A 48 -20.67 -7.03 -7.50
C PRO A 48 -22.16 -6.97 -7.82
N ALA A 49 -22.96 -6.37 -6.93
CA ALA A 49 -24.41 -6.31 -7.10
C ALA A 49 -24.85 -5.18 -8.06
N ARG A 50 -24.00 -4.16 -8.23
CA ARG A 50 -24.30 -2.93 -8.98
C ARG A 50 -23.10 -2.49 -9.83
N THR A 51 -23.34 -1.59 -10.78
CA THR A 51 -22.30 -1.07 -11.68
C THR A 51 -21.22 -0.27 -10.94
N ASP A 52 -21.62 0.60 -10.00
CA ASP A 52 -20.70 1.36 -9.13
C ASP A 52 -19.79 0.42 -8.32
N GLU A 53 -20.37 -0.65 -7.80
CA GLU A 53 -19.67 -1.68 -7.04
C GLU A 53 -18.64 -2.42 -7.92
N LYS A 54 -18.99 -2.69 -9.18
CA LYS A 54 -18.10 -3.33 -10.16
C LYS A 54 -16.93 -2.43 -10.55
N GLU A 55 -17.19 -1.14 -10.79
CA GLU A 55 -16.14 -0.14 -11.09
C GLU A 55 -15.18 0.01 -9.91
N THR A 56 -15.71 0.11 -8.68
CA THR A 56 -14.90 0.19 -7.46
C THR A 56 -14.06 -1.07 -7.27
N GLN A 57 -14.65 -2.25 -7.48
CA GLN A 57 -13.93 -3.52 -7.40
C GLN A 57 -12.78 -3.59 -8.41
N ALA A 58 -13.02 -3.16 -9.66
CA ALA A 58 -12.00 -3.13 -10.70
C ALA A 58 -10.87 -2.16 -10.36
N ALA A 59 -11.19 -0.96 -9.88
CA ALA A 59 -10.19 0.03 -9.46
C ALA A 59 -9.32 -0.48 -8.31
N LEU A 60 -9.93 -1.11 -7.29
CA LEU A 60 -9.19 -1.68 -6.16
C LEU A 60 -8.33 -2.89 -6.56
N LEU A 61 -8.74 -3.64 -7.58
CA LEU A 61 -7.92 -4.72 -8.16
C LEU A 61 -6.73 -4.15 -8.95
N GLU A 62 -6.96 -3.15 -9.80
CA GLU A 62 -5.93 -2.48 -10.59
C GLU A 62 -4.86 -1.81 -9.69
N ASP A 63 -5.31 -1.19 -8.60
CA ASP A 63 -4.41 -0.55 -7.63
C ASP A 63 -3.70 -1.56 -6.68
N GLY A 64 -4.04 -2.85 -6.75
CA GLY A 64 -3.42 -3.91 -5.97
C GLY A 64 -3.90 -4.01 -4.51
N PHE A 65 -5.03 -3.39 -4.17
CA PHE A 65 -5.67 -3.59 -2.86
C PHE A 65 -6.45 -4.92 -2.80
N LEU A 66 -7.00 -5.35 -3.94
CA LEU A 66 -7.58 -6.66 -4.14
C LEU A 66 -6.67 -7.51 -5.02
N VAL A 67 -6.76 -8.83 -4.84
CA VAL A 67 -6.09 -9.83 -5.66
C VAL A 67 -7.06 -10.93 -6.06
N GLU A 68 -6.86 -11.56 -7.21
CA GLU A 68 -7.73 -12.66 -7.66
C GLU A 68 -7.49 -13.91 -6.81
N GLY A 69 -6.21 -14.19 -6.51
CA GLY A 69 -5.75 -15.29 -5.69
C GLY A 69 -4.49 -14.99 -4.86
N ARG A 70 -4.05 -15.97 -4.08
CA ARG A 70 -2.82 -15.85 -3.27
C ARG A 70 -1.54 -15.82 -4.10
N GLU A 71 -1.57 -16.42 -5.28
CA GLU A 71 -0.42 -16.49 -6.18
C GLU A 71 -0.03 -15.09 -6.67
N ASP A 72 -1.01 -14.22 -6.90
CA ASP A 72 -0.80 -12.81 -7.25
C ASP A 72 -0.04 -12.05 -6.15
N ASP A 73 -0.43 -12.26 -4.89
CA ASP A 73 0.26 -11.69 -3.72
C ASP A 73 1.70 -12.18 -3.62
N ASP A 74 1.94 -13.49 -3.85
CA ASP A 74 3.29 -14.06 -3.82
C ASP A 74 4.15 -13.50 -4.96
N GLN A 75 3.58 -13.32 -6.14
CA GLN A 75 4.26 -12.71 -7.28
C GLN A 75 4.61 -11.24 -7.01
N ALA A 76 3.65 -10.45 -6.52
CA ALA A 76 3.86 -9.05 -6.17
C ALA A 76 4.95 -8.88 -5.09
N LEU A 77 5.00 -9.78 -4.10
CA LEU A 77 6.06 -9.79 -3.09
C LEU A 77 7.43 -10.08 -3.70
N ARG A 78 7.55 -11.10 -4.56
CA ARG A 78 8.82 -11.42 -5.22
C ARG A 78 9.33 -10.22 -6.02
N GLU A 79 8.46 -9.61 -6.83
CA GLU A 79 8.83 -8.43 -7.62
C GLU A 79 9.24 -7.25 -6.75
N HIS A 80 8.56 -7.02 -5.63
CA HIS A 80 8.95 -5.99 -4.67
C HIS A 80 10.35 -6.27 -4.09
N LEU A 81 10.60 -7.51 -3.65
CA LEU A 81 11.88 -7.90 -3.06
C LEU A 81 13.02 -7.87 -4.08
N ASP A 82 12.78 -8.29 -5.32
CA ASP A 82 13.77 -8.25 -6.40
C ASP A 82 14.17 -6.81 -6.72
N ARG A 83 13.19 -5.89 -6.79
CA ARG A 83 13.46 -4.44 -6.93
C ARG A 83 14.25 -3.90 -5.75
N ALA A 84 13.85 -4.24 -4.53
CA ALA A 84 14.52 -3.77 -3.31
C ALA A 84 15.97 -4.29 -3.21
N ALA A 85 16.21 -5.55 -3.58
CA ALA A 85 17.53 -6.17 -3.58
C ALA A 85 18.47 -5.55 -4.63
N GLY A 86 17.92 -5.11 -5.77
CA GLY A 86 18.67 -4.46 -6.84
C GLY A 86 19.10 -3.01 -6.54
N GLY A 87 18.59 -2.39 -5.47
CA GLY A 87 18.70 -0.95 -5.28
C GLY A 87 17.93 -0.18 -6.38
N ILE A 88 18.23 1.10 -6.57
CA ILE A 88 17.64 1.87 -7.69
C ILE A 88 18.63 1.81 -8.87
N PRO A 89 18.33 1.04 -9.94
CA PRO A 89 19.28 0.85 -11.03
C PRO A 89 19.59 2.17 -11.72
N GLY A 90 20.88 2.44 -11.90
CA GLY A 90 21.35 3.69 -12.53
C GLY A 90 21.43 4.89 -11.58
N GLU A 91 21.08 4.73 -10.30
CA GLU A 91 21.26 5.77 -9.29
C GLU A 91 22.45 5.47 -8.37
N MET A 92 23.22 6.51 -8.07
CA MET A 92 24.27 6.50 -7.07
C MET A 92 24.08 7.73 -6.17
N HIS A 93 23.72 7.49 -4.92
CA HIS A 93 23.62 8.56 -3.93
C HIS A 93 24.98 8.78 -3.27
N VAL A 94 25.59 9.94 -3.51
CA VAL A 94 26.82 10.35 -2.84
C VAL A 94 26.50 11.48 -1.88
N THR A 95 26.73 11.26 -0.59
CA THR A 95 26.69 12.34 0.41
C THR A 95 28.10 12.88 0.61
N LEU A 96 28.33 14.13 0.20
CA LEU A 96 29.61 14.81 0.38
C LEU A 96 29.50 15.77 1.55
N MET A 97 30.40 15.62 2.52
CA MET A 97 30.52 16.51 3.67
C MET A 97 31.94 17.08 3.72
N PRO A 98 32.21 18.18 3.01
CA PRO A 98 33.57 18.69 2.82
C PRO A 98 34.25 19.15 4.12
N THR A 99 33.46 19.48 5.14
CA THR A 99 33.94 19.86 6.45
C THR A 99 32.97 19.38 7.53
N LEU A 100 33.52 19.04 8.70
CA LEU A 100 32.78 18.76 9.93
C LEU A 100 32.62 20.03 10.80
N ALA A 101 33.21 21.15 10.40
CA ALA A 101 33.12 22.40 11.16
C ALA A 101 31.71 23.00 11.01
N CYS A 102 30.91 22.90 12.06
CA CYS A 102 29.62 23.56 12.21
C CYS A 102 29.71 24.65 13.29
N ASN A 103 29.04 25.78 13.09
CA ASN A 103 28.96 26.88 14.06
C ASN A 103 27.75 26.77 14.99
N LEU A 104 27.08 25.62 15.01
CA LEU A 104 25.94 25.29 15.85
C LEU A 104 26.29 24.12 16.77
N ALA A 105 25.61 24.05 17.91
CA ALA A 105 25.75 23.01 18.92
C ALA A 105 24.38 22.38 19.20
N CYS A 106 23.73 21.85 18.16
CA CYS A 106 22.42 21.22 18.30
C CYS A 106 22.55 19.90 19.07
N ASP A 107 21.75 19.75 20.12
CA ASP A 107 21.72 18.56 20.99
C ASP A 107 21.19 17.29 20.28
N TYR A 108 20.44 17.46 19.21
CA TYR A 108 19.96 16.38 18.34
C TYR A 108 20.90 16.07 17.16
N CYS A 109 22.02 16.78 17.03
CA CYS A 109 23.00 16.51 15.97
C CYS A 109 23.78 15.24 16.29
N PHE A 110 23.90 14.32 15.31
CA PHE A 110 24.69 13.09 15.47
C PHE A 110 26.21 13.34 15.35
N GLN A 111 26.59 14.49 14.78
CA GLN A 111 27.97 14.98 14.68
C GLN A 111 28.36 15.71 15.95
#